data_AF-A0A550D0U8-F1
#
_entry.id   AF-A0A550D0U8-F1
#
_cell.length_a   1.000
_cell.length_b   1.000
_cell.length_c   1.000
_cell.angle_alpha   90.00
_cell.angle_beta   90.00
_cell.angle_gamma   90.00
#
_symmetry.space_group_name_H-M   'P 1'
#
loop_
_entity.id
_entity.type
_entity.pdbx_description
1 polymer ?
#
loop_
_entity_poly.entity_id
_entity_poly.type
_entity_poly.pdbx_seq_one_letter_code
_entity_poly.pdbx_strand_id
1 'polypeptide(L)'
;LNLGLSKEELDDFLEKLTQLLLNGDSKQVMEYVSLTFLSNLSKLKFCKFHKMIDTEIPNDCEICRNFYKENEEELIQLALSMLQNEAVGQLIPQVLSNLAFAKSDAKNIDDVIAIPGRITKIRNIPTPASKPMWGGSKHLAKVLLNVMKNFPTIRSVMNIKYDEKVE
;
A
#
# COMPACT_ATOMS: atom_id res chain seq x y z
N LEU A 1 6.07 25.41 -8.67
CA LEU A 1 5.85 24.33 -9.66
C LEU A 1 4.90 23.32 -9.03
N ASN A 2 3.65 23.25 -9.47
CA ASN A 2 2.68 22.28 -8.94
C ASN A 2 2.66 21.05 -9.85
N LEU A 3 3.38 20.00 -9.44
CA LEU A 3 3.46 18.72 -10.15
C LEU A 3 2.15 17.92 -10.08
N GLY A 4 1.14 18.37 -9.31
CA GLY A 4 -0.06 17.58 -9.04
C GLY A 4 0.07 16.65 -7.83
N LEU A 5 1.12 16.83 -7.02
CA LEU A 5 1.29 16.20 -5.71
C LEU A 5 0.93 17.20 -4.62
N SER A 6 0.27 16.72 -3.56
CA SER A 6 0.09 17.51 -2.34
C SER A 6 1.42 17.64 -1.59
N LYS A 7 1.49 18.59 -0.65
CA LYS A 7 2.65 18.75 0.21
C LYS A 7 2.88 17.49 1.08
N GLU A 8 1.80 16.94 1.62
CA GLU A 8 1.83 15.73 2.45
C GLU A 8 2.40 14.53 1.67
N GLU A 9 1.97 14.32 0.43
CA GLU A 9 2.50 13.25 -0.44
C GLU A 9 3.99 13.44 -0.77
N LEU A 10 4.45 14.68 -0.90
CA LEU A 10 5.85 14.99 -1.13
C LEU A 10 6.69 14.70 0.13
N ASP A 11 6.19 15.10 1.29
CA ASP A 11 6.86 14.91 2.58
C ASP A 11 6.98 13.40 2.89
N ASP A 12 5.91 12.63 2.70
CA ASP A 12 5.89 11.16 2.88
C ASP A 12 6.89 10.45 1.94
N PHE A 13 6.95 10.90 0.68
CA PHE A 13 7.91 10.37 -0.29
C PHE A 13 9.36 10.62 0.14
N LEU A 14 9.66 11.83 0.59
CA LEU A 14 11.00 12.24 1.03
C LEU A 14 11.42 11.51 2.29
N GLU A 15 10.54 11.37 3.29
CA GLU A 15 10.85 10.66 4.53
C GLU A 15 11.23 9.21 4.23
N LYS A 16 10.43 8.51 3.41
CA LYS A 16 10.72 7.12 3.04
C LYS A 16 12.01 6.99 2.24
N LEU A 17 12.25 7.91 1.30
CA LEU A 17 13.48 7.94 0.51
C LEU A 17 14.71 8.12 1.41
N THR A 18 14.65 9.03 2.39
CA THR A 18 15.72 9.24 3.37
C THR A 18 15.99 7.98 4.19
N GLN A 19 14.95 7.30 4.69
CA GLN A 19 15.10 6.04 5.42
C GLN A 19 15.80 4.96 4.58
N LEU A 20 15.41 4.82 3.31
CA LEU A 20 16.01 3.82 2.40
C LEU A 20 17.48 4.16 2.08
N LEU A 21 17.79 5.45 1.87
CA LEU A 21 19.16 5.91 1.64
C LEU A 21 20.07 5.64 2.85
N LEU A 22 19.56 5.87 4.07
CA LEU A 22 20.30 5.58 5.30
C LEU A 22 20.61 4.09 5.48
N ASN A 23 19.77 3.20 4.96
CA ASN A 23 19.97 1.75 5.01
C ASN A 23 20.99 1.24 3.97
N GLY A 24 21.46 2.09 3.04
CA GLY A 24 22.56 1.78 2.13
C GLY A 24 22.22 0.84 0.96
N ASP A 25 20.95 0.52 0.72
CA ASP A 25 20.51 -0.34 -0.40
C ASP A 25 20.09 0.51 -1.62
N SER A 26 21.03 0.72 -2.53
CA SER A 26 20.79 1.51 -3.76
C SER A 26 19.73 0.89 -4.67
N LYS A 27 19.56 -0.44 -4.66
CA LYS A 27 18.54 -1.12 -5.46
C LYS A 27 17.15 -0.81 -4.92
N GLN A 28 16.96 -0.89 -3.61
CA GLN A 28 15.67 -0.54 -2.97
C GLN A 28 15.31 0.93 -3.18
N VAL A 29 16.29 1.83 -3.13
CA VAL A 29 16.08 3.26 -3.44
C VAL A 29 15.59 3.44 -4.88
N MET A 30 16.27 2.83 -5.85
CA MET A 30 15.88 2.93 -7.28
C MET A 30 14.49 2.34 -7.52
N GLU A 31 14.19 1.19 -6.91
CA GLU A 31 12.88 0.55 -6.99
C GLU A 31 11.78 1.45 -6.40
N TYR A 32 11.98 1.99 -5.20
CA TYR A 32 11.02 2.87 -4.54
C TYR A 32 10.71 4.12 -5.36
N VAL A 33 11.75 4.81 -5.86
CA VAL A 33 11.57 6.02 -6.70
C VAL A 33 10.82 5.67 -7.98
N SER A 34 11.21 4.59 -8.66
CA SER A 34 10.60 4.18 -9.93
C SER A 34 9.12 3.83 -9.76
N LEU A 35 8.79 3.02 -8.76
CA LEU A 35 7.40 2.63 -8.48
C LEU A 35 6.55 3.83 -8.05
N THR A 36 7.12 4.74 -7.26
CA THR A 36 6.41 5.97 -6.86
C THR A 36 6.08 6.85 -8.07
N PHE A 37 7.05 7.05 -8.98
CA PHE A 37 6.83 7.85 -10.19
C PHE A 37 5.80 7.19 -11.11
N LEU A 38 5.97 5.89 -11.40
CA LEU A 38 5.07 5.12 -12.25
C LEU A 38 3.64 5.04 -11.69
N SER A 39 3.48 4.90 -10.37
CA SER A 39 2.18 4.94 -9.70
C SER A 39 1.50 6.31 -9.83
N ASN A 40 2.22 7.41 -9.61
CA ASN A 40 1.62 8.75 -9.75
C ASN A 40 1.31 9.11 -11.21
N LEU A 41 2.11 8.61 -12.15
CA LEU A 41 1.92 8.77 -13.58
C LEU A 41 0.69 7.99 -14.08
N SER A 42 0.50 6.73 -13.65
CA SER A 42 -0.70 5.94 -13.94
C SER A 42 -1.98 6.49 -13.30
N LYS A 43 -1.84 7.18 -12.16
CA LYS A 43 -2.93 7.96 -11.54
C LYS A 43 -3.20 9.30 -12.22
N LEU A 44 -2.50 9.61 -13.31
CA LEU A 44 -2.62 10.84 -14.11
C LEU A 44 -2.38 12.14 -13.33
N LYS A 45 -1.75 12.08 -12.14
CA LYS A 45 -1.52 13.27 -11.30
C LYS A 45 -0.66 14.32 -12.00
N PHE A 46 0.31 13.85 -12.78
CA PHE A 46 1.24 14.70 -13.52
C PHE A 46 0.62 15.31 -14.80
N CYS A 47 -0.57 14.89 -15.24
CA CYS A 47 -1.14 15.32 -16.52
C CYS A 47 -1.39 16.83 -16.60
N LYS A 48 -1.84 17.45 -15.50
CA LYS A 48 -2.06 18.92 -15.48
C LYS A 48 -0.76 19.68 -15.70
N PHE A 49 0.30 19.26 -15.01
CA PHE A 49 1.63 19.84 -15.16
C PHE A 49 2.21 19.60 -16.56
N HIS A 50 2.06 18.38 -17.08
CA HIS A 50 2.57 18.01 -18.40
C HIS A 50 1.93 18.85 -19.51
N LYS A 51 0.60 19.02 -19.49
CA LYS A 51 -0.16 19.88 -20.43
C LYS A 51 0.20 21.37 -20.33
N MET A 52 0.69 21.81 -19.17
CA MET A 52 1.15 23.19 -18.97
C MET A 52 2.51 23.42 -19.62
N ILE A 53 3.34 22.37 -19.73
CA ILE A 53 4.65 22.43 -20.38
C ILE A 53 4.50 22.24 -21.89
N ASP A 54 3.68 21.28 -22.31
CA ASP A 54 3.45 20.92 -23.70
C ASP A 54 1.97 21.06 -24.04
N THR A 55 1.64 22.13 -24.77
CA THR A 55 0.28 22.46 -25.18
C THR A 55 -0.21 21.63 -26.37
N GLU A 56 0.65 20.82 -27.01
CA GLU A 56 0.25 19.92 -28.09
C GLU A 56 -0.43 18.65 -27.55
N ILE A 57 -0.31 18.37 -26.24
CA ILE A 57 -0.94 17.21 -25.60
C ILE A 57 -2.48 17.35 -25.64
N PRO A 58 -3.21 16.36 -26.19
CA PRO A 58 -4.66 16.37 -26.21
C PRO A 58 -5.29 16.49 -24.82
N ASN A 59 -6.38 17.25 -24.73
CA ASN A 59 -7.10 17.46 -23.46
C ASN A 59 -7.65 16.16 -22.86
N ASP A 60 -7.94 15.17 -23.69
CA ASP A 60 -8.44 13.84 -23.35
C ASP A 60 -7.34 12.77 -23.24
N CYS A 61 -6.06 13.15 -23.26
CA CYS A 61 -4.95 12.20 -23.11
C CYS A 61 -4.97 11.49 -21.74
N GLU A 62 -4.99 10.15 -21.77
CA GLU A 62 -4.94 9.26 -20.60
C GLU A 62 -3.92 8.10 -20.77
N ILE A 63 -3.01 8.19 -21.74
CA ILE A 63 -2.08 7.11 -22.15
C ILE A 63 -1.31 6.54 -20.94
N CYS A 64 -0.82 7.43 -20.08
CA CYS A 64 -0.04 7.09 -18.89
C CYS A 64 -0.77 6.15 -17.91
N ARG A 65 -2.11 6.11 -17.93
CA ARG A 65 -2.93 5.25 -17.07
C ARG A 65 -2.50 3.78 -17.16
N ASN A 66 -2.07 3.36 -18.34
CA ASN A 66 -1.74 1.96 -18.62
C ASN A 66 -0.26 1.61 -18.41
N PHE A 67 0.59 2.59 -18.08
CA PHE A 67 2.05 2.35 -17.93
C PHE A 67 2.41 1.59 -16.66
N TYR A 68 1.54 1.63 -15.66
CA TYR A 68 1.74 0.92 -14.41
C TYR A 68 0.41 0.45 -13.87
N LYS A 69 0.30 -0.87 -13.70
CA LYS A 69 -0.80 -1.48 -12.98
C LYS A 69 -0.26 -1.82 -11.60
N GLU A 70 -0.87 -1.28 -10.56
CA GLU A 70 -0.55 -1.70 -9.20
C GLU A 70 -0.72 -3.22 -9.09
N ASN A 71 0.32 -3.90 -8.63
CA ASN A 71 0.27 -5.31 -8.36
C ASN A 71 -0.01 -5.48 -6.86
N GLU A 72 -1.28 -5.67 -6.49
CA GLU A 72 -1.68 -5.81 -5.08
C GLU A 72 -0.95 -6.96 -4.38
N GLU A 73 -0.59 -8.02 -5.11
CA GLU A 73 0.16 -9.16 -4.58
C GLU A 73 1.59 -8.78 -4.20
N GLU A 74 2.27 -7.97 -5.00
CA GLU A 74 3.61 -7.45 -4.69
C GLU A 74 3.57 -6.45 -3.54
N LEU A 75 2.58 -5.54 -3.54
CA LEU A 75 2.43 -4.53 -2.49
C LEU A 75 2.19 -5.18 -1.12
N ILE A 76 1.29 -6.18 -1.04
CA ILE A 76 1.04 -6.87 0.22
C ILE A 76 2.25 -7.74 0.65
N GLN A 77 3.00 -8.32 -0.29
CA GLN A 77 4.24 -9.02 0.03
C GLN A 77 5.32 -8.09 0.58
N LEU A 78 5.48 -6.91 -0.01
CA LEU A 78 6.39 -5.87 0.48
C LEU A 78 5.96 -5.41 1.89
N ALA A 79 4.68 -5.16 2.12
CA ALA A 79 4.18 -4.83 3.45
C ALA A 79 4.48 -5.94 4.47
N LEU A 80 4.31 -7.21 4.10
CA LEU A 80 4.65 -8.34 4.95
C LEU A 80 6.15 -8.45 5.24
N SER A 81 7.04 -8.10 4.31
CA SER A 81 8.47 -8.09 4.58
C SER A 81 8.84 -6.98 5.56
N MET A 82 8.20 -5.81 5.45
CA MET A 82 8.38 -4.70 6.39
C MET A 82 7.88 -5.03 7.81
N LEU A 83 6.78 -5.79 7.94
CA LEU A 83 6.23 -6.19 9.23
C LEU A 83 7.09 -7.25 9.96
N GLN A 84 7.97 -7.97 9.27
CA GLN A 84 8.80 -9.04 9.84
C GLN A 84 10.01 -8.50 10.64
N ASN A 85 9.73 -7.69 11.65
CA ASN A 85 10.72 -7.18 12.59
C ASN A 85 10.21 -7.23 14.04
N GLU A 86 11.13 -7.25 15.01
CA GLU A 86 10.79 -7.45 16.43
C GLU A 86 9.93 -6.33 17.04
N ALA A 87 10.03 -5.10 16.53
CA ALA A 87 9.28 -3.96 17.05
C ALA A 87 7.77 -4.14 16.82
N VAL A 88 7.39 -4.78 15.71
CA VAL A 88 5.99 -5.06 15.37
C VAL A 88 5.45 -6.26 16.14
N GLY A 89 6.32 -7.14 16.65
CA GLY A 89 5.90 -8.35 17.39
C GLY A 89 4.97 -8.08 18.57
N GLN A 90 5.15 -6.97 19.29
CA GLN A 90 4.29 -6.65 20.43
C GLN A 90 2.86 -6.24 20.02
N LEU A 91 2.66 -5.89 18.75
CA LEU A 91 1.37 -5.49 18.19
C LEU A 91 0.52 -6.68 17.71
N ILE A 92 1.02 -7.92 17.78
CA ILE A 92 0.27 -9.10 17.37
C ILE A 92 -0.67 -9.57 18.52
N PRO A 93 -2.00 -9.60 18.34
CA PRO A 93 -2.96 -9.99 19.38
C PRO A 93 -3.04 -11.51 19.55
N GLN A 94 -3.70 -11.96 20.63
CA GLN A 94 -3.96 -13.40 20.88
C GLN A 94 -4.78 -14.06 19.76
N VAL A 95 -5.68 -13.31 19.12
CA VAL A 95 -6.46 -13.77 17.96
C VAL A 95 -5.70 -13.71 16.63
N LEU A 96 -4.40 -13.40 16.68
CA LEU A 96 -3.50 -13.18 15.55
C LEU A 96 -3.85 -11.93 14.72
N SER A 97 -2.86 -11.36 14.05
CA SER A 97 -3.06 -10.23 13.13
C SER A 97 -3.34 -10.72 11.72
N ASN A 98 -4.01 -9.94 10.90
CA ASN A 98 -4.10 -10.18 9.48
C ASN A 98 -4.03 -8.83 8.77
N LEU A 99 -3.52 -8.83 7.55
CA LEU A 99 -3.40 -7.66 6.69
C LEU A 99 -4.23 -7.93 5.44
N ALA A 100 -5.04 -6.97 5.04
CA ALA A 100 -5.85 -7.06 3.83
C ALA A 100 -5.61 -5.84 2.95
N PHE A 101 -5.61 -6.06 1.63
CA PHE A 101 -5.49 -5.02 0.61
C PHE A 101 -6.53 -5.28 -0.49
N ALA A 102 -7.22 -4.24 -0.95
CA ALA A 102 -8.29 -4.34 -1.93
C ALA A 102 -7.89 -3.75 -3.29
N LYS A 103 -8.44 -4.32 -4.37
CA LYS A 103 -8.43 -3.65 -5.68
C LYS A 103 -9.10 -2.28 -5.58
N SER A 104 -8.75 -1.38 -6.49
CA SER A 104 -9.30 -0.01 -6.52
C SER A 104 -10.82 0.03 -6.67
N ASP A 105 -11.42 -0.95 -7.33
CA ASP A 105 -12.85 -1.08 -7.58
C ASP A 105 -13.49 -2.29 -6.90
N ALA A 106 -12.88 -2.79 -5.81
CA ALA A 106 -13.29 -4.01 -5.13
C ALA A 106 -14.78 -4.02 -4.73
N LYS A 107 -15.50 -5.09 -5.11
CA LYS A 107 -16.96 -5.22 -4.86
C LYS A 107 -17.30 -6.34 -3.89
N ASN A 108 -16.46 -7.36 -3.82
CA ASN A 108 -16.69 -8.56 -3.05
C ASN A 108 -15.40 -9.03 -2.35
N ILE A 109 -15.52 -10.08 -1.54
CA ILE A 109 -14.41 -10.61 -0.73
C ILE A 109 -13.26 -11.12 -1.62
N ASP A 110 -13.57 -11.59 -2.83
CA ASP A 110 -12.58 -12.14 -3.76
C ASP A 110 -11.75 -11.03 -4.45
N ASP A 111 -12.19 -9.77 -4.35
CA ASP A 111 -11.42 -8.59 -4.74
C ASP A 111 -10.50 -8.06 -3.63
N VAL A 112 -10.36 -8.79 -2.54
CA VAL A 112 -9.49 -8.45 -1.40
C VAL A 112 -8.46 -9.54 -1.19
N ILE A 113 -7.18 -9.19 -1.26
CA ILE A 113 -6.08 -10.07 -0.91
C ILE A 113 -5.77 -9.97 0.58
N ALA A 114 -5.57 -11.11 1.24
CA ALA A 114 -5.22 -11.18 2.66
C ALA A 114 -4.45 -12.48 2.96
N ILE A 115 -4.09 -12.74 4.23
CA ILE A 115 -3.29 -13.91 4.63
C ILE A 115 -4.21 -15.01 5.22
N PRO A 116 -4.44 -16.14 4.51
CA PRO A 116 -5.03 -17.33 5.11
C PRO A 116 -4.23 -17.80 6.32
N GLY A 117 -4.91 -18.25 7.38
CA GLY A 117 -4.23 -18.66 8.62
C GLY A 117 -3.64 -17.49 9.44
N ARG A 118 -3.69 -16.25 8.93
CA ARG A 118 -3.28 -15.01 9.61
C ARG A 118 -1.76 -14.90 9.83
N ILE A 119 -1.35 -13.86 10.55
CA ILE A 119 0.02 -13.52 10.92
C ILE A 119 0.16 -13.79 12.42
N THR A 120 1.01 -14.76 12.76
CA THR A 120 1.33 -15.12 14.13
C THR A 120 2.61 -14.43 14.59
N LYS A 121 3.08 -14.75 15.79
CA LYS A 121 4.35 -14.28 16.35
C LYS A 121 5.26 -15.45 16.70
N ILE A 122 6.40 -15.55 16.04
CA ILE A 122 7.43 -16.57 16.31
C ILE A 122 8.69 -15.86 16.79
N ARG A 123 9.15 -16.16 18.00
CA ARG A 123 10.34 -15.52 18.60
C ARG A 123 10.27 -13.97 18.52
N ASN A 124 9.10 -13.43 18.85
CA ASN A 124 8.80 -12.00 18.77
C ASN A 124 8.80 -11.37 17.36
N ILE A 125 8.89 -12.15 16.29
CA ILE A 125 8.80 -11.67 14.91
C ILE A 125 7.42 -12.04 14.34
N PRO A 126 6.66 -11.09 13.78
CA PRO A 126 5.43 -11.40 13.04
C PRO A 126 5.73 -12.36 11.90
N THR A 127 4.98 -13.45 11.76
CA THR A 127 5.22 -14.47 10.73
C THR A 127 3.90 -14.85 10.07
N PRO A 128 3.75 -14.67 8.75
CA PRO A 128 2.55 -15.08 8.04
C PRO A 128 2.46 -16.61 7.98
N ALA A 129 1.27 -17.16 8.23
CA ALA A 129 1.04 -18.60 8.18
C ALA A 129 1.05 -19.17 6.74
N SER A 130 0.77 -18.32 5.74
CA SER A 130 0.79 -18.69 4.33
C SER A 130 1.13 -17.48 3.46
N LYS A 131 1.25 -17.71 2.15
CA LYS A 131 1.29 -16.62 1.16
C LYS A 131 -0.07 -15.87 1.13
N PRO A 132 -0.06 -14.58 0.76
CA PRO A 132 -1.28 -13.82 0.49
C PRO A 132 -2.13 -14.48 -0.59
N MET A 133 -3.46 -14.43 -0.43
CA MET A 133 -4.42 -14.98 -1.39
C MET A 133 -5.67 -14.08 -1.47
N TRP A 134 -6.21 -13.95 -2.68
CA TRP A 134 -7.53 -13.34 -2.92
C TRP A 134 -8.61 -14.11 -2.13
N GLY A 135 -9.48 -13.38 -1.44
CA GLY A 135 -10.46 -13.96 -0.53
C GLY A 135 -9.86 -14.59 0.74
N GLY A 136 -8.56 -14.38 1.01
CA GLY A 136 -7.83 -15.01 2.11
C GLY A 136 -8.33 -14.66 3.52
N SER A 137 -9.21 -13.67 3.67
CA SER A 137 -9.84 -13.30 4.94
C SER A 137 -11.24 -12.75 4.77
N LYS A 138 -12.26 -13.54 5.12
CA LYS A 138 -13.66 -13.08 5.10
C LYS A 138 -13.92 -11.94 6.09
N HIS A 139 -13.26 -11.93 7.25
CA HIS A 139 -13.50 -10.93 8.29
C HIS A 139 -12.95 -9.57 7.88
N LEU A 140 -11.65 -9.47 7.55
CA LEU A 140 -11.04 -8.20 7.16
C LEU A 140 -11.56 -7.69 5.82
N ALA A 141 -11.85 -8.58 4.86
CA ALA A 141 -12.45 -8.15 3.60
C ALA A 141 -13.79 -7.45 3.82
N LYS A 142 -14.66 -7.96 4.70
CA LYS A 142 -15.93 -7.28 5.05
C LYS A 142 -15.71 -5.92 5.70
N VAL A 143 -14.74 -5.82 6.62
CA VAL A 143 -14.39 -4.54 7.27
C VAL A 143 -13.90 -3.55 6.22
N LEU A 144 -12.92 -3.93 5.40
CA LEU A 144 -12.31 -3.08 4.40
C LEU A 144 -13.32 -2.60 3.35
N LEU A 145 -14.12 -3.52 2.79
CA LEU A 145 -15.16 -3.16 1.83
C LEU A 145 -16.19 -2.21 2.43
N ASN A 146 -16.48 -2.31 3.73
CA ASN A 146 -17.39 -1.37 4.39
C ASN A 146 -16.75 0.03 4.57
N VAL A 147 -15.45 0.09 4.90
CA VAL A 147 -14.70 1.35 4.97
C VAL A 147 -14.65 2.02 3.59
N MET A 148 -14.35 1.26 2.54
CA MET A 148 -14.24 1.75 1.16
C MET A 148 -15.52 2.40 0.64
N LYS A 149 -16.71 2.01 1.13
CA LYS A 149 -17.99 2.65 0.75
C LYS A 149 -18.01 4.14 1.07
N ASN A 150 -17.40 4.53 2.19
CA ASN A 150 -17.35 5.92 2.64
C ASN A 150 -16.00 6.59 2.32
N PHE A 151 -14.93 5.81 2.24
CA PHE A 151 -13.57 6.27 1.98
C PHE A 151 -12.90 5.44 0.88
N PRO A 152 -13.21 5.68 -0.41
CA PRO A 152 -12.72 4.85 -1.53
C PRO A 152 -11.19 4.83 -1.68
N THR A 153 -10.49 5.80 -1.10
CA THR A 153 -9.02 5.88 -1.09
C THR A 153 -8.38 4.92 -0.08
N ILE A 154 -9.11 4.51 0.97
CA ILE A 154 -8.62 3.56 1.98
C ILE A 154 -8.79 2.14 1.45
N ARG A 155 -7.70 1.51 1.04
CA ARG A 155 -7.71 0.17 0.43
C ARG A 155 -6.93 -0.89 1.19
N SER A 156 -6.52 -0.61 2.42
CA SER A 156 -5.87 -1.59 3.27
C SER A 156 -6.36 -1.50 4.70
N VAL A 157 -6.33 -2.63 5.40
CA VAL A 157 -6.63 -2.70 6.83
C VAL A 157 -5.79 -3.80 7.48
N MET A 158 -5.34 -3.55 8.71
CA MET A 158 -4.70 -4.55 9.54
C MET A 158 -5.31 -4.52 10.93
N ASN A 159 -5.61 -5.69 11.51
CA ASN A 159 -5.97 -5.76 12.91
C ASN A 159 -4.70 -5.95 13.76
N ILE A 160 -4.59 -5.15 14.82
CA ILE A 160 -3.47 -5.18 15.77
C ILE A 160 -4.01 -5.39 17.19
N LYS A 161 -3.10 -5.66 18.12
CA LYS A 161 -3.38 -5.74 19.55
C LYS A 161 -3.85 -4.38 20.04
N TYR A 162 -4.98 -4.38 20.72
CA TYR A 162 -5.48 -3.22 21.44
C TYR A 162 -4.61 -2.95 22.67
N ASP A 163 -4.33 -1.67 22.93
CA ASP A 163 -3.63 -1.19 24.10
C ASP A 163 -4.28 0.13 24.53
N GLU A 164 -4.76 0.20 25.78
CA GLU A 164 -5.45 1.36 26.35
C GLU A 164 -4.59 2.63 26.35
N LYS A 165 -3.27 2.53 26.20
CA LYS A 165 -2.36 3.68 26.15
C LYS A 165 -2.19 4.29 24.76
N VAL A 166 -2.75 3.65 23.73
CA VAL A 166 -2.63 4.05 22.32
C VAL A 166 -3.92 4.72 21.81
N GLU A 167 -5.01 4.68 22.59
CA GLU A 167 -6.29 5.33 22.32
C GLU A 167 -6.37 6.75 22.91
#